data_AF-A0A8H9L407-F1
#
_entry.id   AF-A0A8H9L407-F1
#
_cell.length_a   1.000
_cell.length_b   1.000
_cell.length_c   1.000
_cell.angle_alpha   90.00
_cell.angle_beta   90.00
_cell.angle_gamma   90.00
#
_symmetry.space_group_name_H-M   'P 1'
#
loop_
_entity.id
_entity.type
_entity.pdbx_description
1 polymer ?
#
loop_
_entity_poly.entity_id
_entity_poly.type
_entity_poly.pdbx_seq_one_letter_code
_entity_poly.pdbx_strand_id
1 'polypeptide(L)'
;MSRDINVEALLTEVSEESEATRHDALPDDAVGRRRGDGPPPRVLSVRLTDAQYQRLAAAATDRDLPVSTMARLAILEHLDLASQPSSGAIDLNAVTAALREVIRPEFLRAG
;
A
#
# COMPACT_ATOMS: atom_id res chain seq x y z
N MET A 1 -20.31 7.23 -37.17
CA MET A 1 -19.18 8.13 -37.48
C MET A 1 -18.70 8.70 -36.15
N SER A 2 -17.64 8.13 -35.57
CA SER A 2 -16.98 8.73 -34.40
C SER A 2 -16.33 10.03 -34.85
N ARG A 3 -16.66 11.15 -34.20
CA ARG A 3 -15.86 12.36 -34.32
C ARG A 3 -14.53 12.06 -33.64
N ASP A 4 -13.45 11.98 -34.40
CA ASP A 4 -12.10 11.99 -33.84
C ASP A 4 -11.91 13.34 -33.15
N ILE A 5 -11.91 13.31 -31.82
CA ILE A 5 -11.68 14.49 -31.00
C ILE A 5 -10.17 14.74 -31.00
N ASN A 6 -9.74 15.86 -31.59
CA ASN A 6 -8.35 16.29 -31.50
C ASN A 6 -8.08 16.85 -30.09
N VAL A 7 -7.58 15.98 -29.21
CA VAL A 7 -7.29 16.30 -27.81
C VAL A 7 -6.31 17.48 -27.69
N GLU A 8 -5.36 17.59 -28.61
CA GLU A 8 -4.37 18.66 -28.60
C GLU A 8 -5.01 20.03 -28.84
N ALA A 9 -5.93 20.12 -29.81
CA ALA A 9 -6.70 21.34 -30.07
C ALA A 9 -7.57 21.74 -28.87
N LEU A 10 -8.20 20.77 -28.19
CA LEU A 10 -9.00 21.03 -26.99
C LEU A 10 -8.15 21.53 -25.82
N LEU A 11 -6.95 20.99 -25.63
CA LEU A 11 -6.05 21.44 -24.57
C LEU A 11 -5.59 22.87 -24.80
N THR A 12 -5.32 23.25 -26.05
CA THR A 12 -4.99 24.63 -26.41
C THR A 12 -6.15 25.58 -26.13
N GLU A 13 -7.36 25.24 -26.57
CA GLU A 13 -8.57 26.03 -26.34
C GLU A 13 -8.84 26.24 -24.84
N VAL A 14 -8.77 25.17 -24.05
CA VAL A 14 -8.95 25.23 -22.58
C VAL A 14 -7.85 26.06 -21.91
N SER A 15 -6.60 25.98 -22.41
CA SER A 15 -5.50 26.78 -21.89
C SER A 15 -5.73 28.27 -22.16
N GLU A 16 -6.15 28.64 -23.37
CA GLU A 16 -6.43 30.03 -23.74
C GLU A 16 -7.61 30.60 -22.95
N GLU A 17 -8.69 29.83 -22.79
CA GLU A 17 -9.84 30.20 -21.96
C GLU A 17 -9.44 30.42 -20.49
N SER A 18 -8.65 29.50 -19.92
CA SER A 18 -8.19 29.60 -18.53
C SER A 18 -7.24 30.78 -18.28
N GLU A 19 -6.41 31.15 -19.26
CA GLU A 19 -5.54 32.32 -19.14
C GLU A 19 -6.34 33.62 -19.15
N ALA A 20 -7.39 33.70 -19.97
CA ALA A 20 -8.26 34.86 -20.06
C ALA A 20 -9.03 35.13 -18.77
N THR A 21 -9.49 34.07 -18.09
CA THR A 21 -10.30 34.18 -16.86
C THR A 21 -9.48 34.09 -15.56
N ARG A 22 -8.13 34.08 -15.65
CA ARG A 22 -7.24 33.92 -14.48
C ARG A 22 -7.49 34.97 -13.38
N HIS A 23 -7.88 36.18 -13.78
CA HIS A 23 -8.08 37.30 -12.87
C HIS A 23 -9.52 37.44 -12.37
N ASP A 24 -10.44 36.59 -12.85
CA ASP A 24 -11.82 36.63 -12.41
C ASP A 24 -11.92 36.21 -10.96
N ALA A 25 -12.84 36.86 -10.23
CA ALA A 25 -13.12 36.48 -8.86
C ALA A 25 -13.69 35.06 -8.86
N LEU A 26 -13.17 34.22 -7.96
CA LEU A 26 -13.77 32.91 -7.70
C LEU A 26 -15.22 33.11 -7.23
N PRO A 27 -16.18 32.28 -7.68
CA PRO A 27 -17.54 32.29 -7.17
C PRO A 27 -17.57 32.15 -5.64
N ASP A 28 -18.53 32.81 -4.98
CA ASP A 28 -18.67 32.78 -3.52
C ASP A 28 -18.93 31.36 -2.97
N ASP A 29 -19.41 30.45 -3.82
CA ASP A 29 -19.68 29.04 -3.52
C ASP A 29 -18.55 28.09 -3.94
N ALA A 30 -17.40 28.62 -4.38
CA ALA A 30 -16.23 27.83 -4.76
C ALA A 30 -15.61 27.12 -3.54
N VAL A 31 -16.10 25.92 -3.23
CA VAL A 31 -15.56 25.08 -2.14
C VAL A 31 -14.72 23.95 -2.73
N GLY A 32 -13.42 23.94 -2.39
CA GLY A 32 -12.53 22.82 -2.69
C GLY A 32 -12.95 21.56 -1.94
N ARG A 33 -13.68 20.65 -2.60
CA ARG A 33 -14.01 19.34 -2.03
C ARG A 33 -12.80 18.42 -2.15
N ARG A 34 -12.24 17.99 -1.01
CA ARG A 34 -11.29 16.86 -0.99
C ARG A 34 -12.02 15.63 -1.51
N ARG A 35 -11.54 15.05 -2.62
CA ARG A 35 -11.94 13.71 -3.04
C ARG A 35 -11.27 12.70 -2.10
N GLY A 36 -11.94 12.35 -1.01
CA GLY A 36 -11.50 11.29 -0.11
C GLY A 36 -12.26 11.32 1.21
N ASP A 37 -13.27 10.45 1.33
CA ASP A 37 -14.00 10.19 2.57
C ASP A 37 -13.18 9.38 3.60
N GLY A 38 -11.88 9.19 3.33
CA GLY A 38 -10.96 8.42 4.16
C GLY A 38 -10.24 9.28 5.22
N PRO A 39 -9.60 8.64 6.21
CA PRO A 39 -8.73 9.34 7.13
C PRO A 39 -7.64 10.10 6.37
N PRO A 40 -7.18 11.27 6.89
CA PRO A 40 -6.13 12.04 6.25
C PRO A 40 -4.89 11.18 6.03
N PRO A 41 -4.19 11.35 4.88
CA PRO A 41 -3.00 10.57 4.59
C PRO A 41 -1.95 10.78 5.68
N ARG A 42 -1.40 9.69 6.20
CA ARG A 42 -0.33 9.72 7.19
C ARG A 42 1.01 9.59 6.46
N VAL A 43 1.92 10.51 6.72
CA VAL A 43 3.30 10.43 6.23
C VAL A 43 4.12 9.65 7.24
N LEU A 44 4.79 8.58 6.78
CA LEU A 44 5.72 7.82 7.59
C LEU A 44 7.15 8.20 7.22
N SER A 45 7.88 8.76 8.18
CA SER A 45 9.31 9.07 8.02
C SER A 45 10.14 8.01 8.73
N VAL A 46 11.06 7.37 8.00
CA VAL A 46 11.93 6.30 8.53
C VAL A 46 13.39 6.70 8.30
N ARG A 47 14.24 6.50 9.30
CA ARG A 47 15.69 6.69 9.17
C ARG A 47 16.33 5.36 8.78
N LEU A 48 17.05 5.37 7.67
CA LEU A 48 17.83 4.23 7.21
C LEU A 48 19.31 4.52 7.41
N THR A 49 20.10 3.50 7.69
CA THR A 49 21.55 3.59 7.51
C THR A 49 21.87 3.71 6.02
N ASP A 50 23.06 4.21 5.67
CA ASP A 50 23.47 4.32 4.27
C ASP A 50 23.39 2.96 3.56
N ALA A 51 23.93 1.89 4.15
CA ALA A 51 23.85 0.54 3.59
C ALA A 51 22.41 0.04 3.37
N GLN A 52 21.45 0.41 4.24
CA GLN A 52 20.04 0.09 4.04
C GLN A 52 19.44 0.87 2.87
N TYR A 53 19.73 2.17 2.79
CA TYR A 53 19.28 3.03 1.70
C TYR A 53 19.82 2.56 0.35
N GLN A 54 21.12 2.25 0.25
CA GLN A 54 21.73 1.79 -1.00
C GLN A 54 21.08 0.50 -1.52
N ARG A 55 20.78 -0.46 -0.63
CA ARG A 55 20.08 -1.69 -1.02
C ARG A 55 18.68 -1.41 -1.54
N LEU A 56 17.94 -0.50 -0.91
CA LEU A 56 16.61 -0.10 -1.36
C LEU A 56 16.66 0.65 -2.69
N ALA A 57 17.62 1.55 -2.87
CA ALA A 57 17.81 2.32 -4.10
C ALA A 57 18.19 1.43 -5.29
N ALA A 58 19.06 0.44 -5.09
CA ALA A 58 19.38 -0.56 -6.10
C ALA A 58 18.12 -1.35 -6.51
N ALA A 59 17.36 -1.87 -5.54
CA ALA A 59 16.13 -2.62 -5.81
C ALA A 59 15.03 -1.79 -6.50
N ALA A 60 15.00 -0.47 -6.26
CA ALA A 60 14.11 0.46 -6.94
C ALA A 60 14.55 0.71 -8.39
N THR A 61 15.86 0.85 -8.61
CA THR A 61 16.46 1.02 -9.95
C THR A 61 16.20 -0.19 -10.83
N ASP A 62 16.38 -1.41 -10.30
CA ASP A 62 16.15 -2.66 -11.03
C ASP A 62 14.70 -2.80 -11.54
N ARG A 63 13.76 -2.12 -10.90
CA ARG A 63 12.32 -2.14 -11.23
C ARG A 63 11.82 -0.87 -11.90
N ASP A 64 12.71 0.09 -12.17
CA ASP A 64 12.37 1.42 -12.69
C ASP A 64 11.29 2.14 -11.85
N LEU A 65 11.45 2.09 -10.52
CA LEU A 65 10.51 2.69 -9.56
C LEU A 65 11.18 3.78 -8.71
N PRO A 66 10.42 4.80 -8.26
CA PRO A 66 10.89 5.69 -7.21
C PRO A 66 11.18 4.92 -5.92
N VAL A 67 12.22 5.34 -5.18
CA VAL A 67 12.64 4.70 -3.91
C VAL A 67 11.50 4.64 -2.89
N SER A 68 10.68 5.69 -2.81
CA SER A 68 9.50 5.73 -1.91
C SER A 68 8.42 4.72 -2.30
N THR A 69 8.20 4.50 -3.59
CA THR A 69 7.28 3.48 -4.11
C THR A 69 7.79 2.09 -3.77
N MET A 70 9.09 1.82 -4.00
CA MET A 70 9.71 0.54 -3.65
C MET A 70 9.63 0.27 -2.14
N ALA A 71 9.89 1.28 -1.30
CA ALA A 71 9.76 1.17 0.15
C ALA A 71 8.34 0.78 0.57
N ARG A 72 7.33 1.42 -0.04
CA ARG A 72 5.92 1.11 0.22
C ARG A 72 5.58 -0.32 -0.18
N LEU A 73 6.02 -0.77 -1.35
CA LEU A 73 5.79 -2.14 -1.82
C LEU A 73 6.41 -3.15 -0.86
N ALA A 74 7.67 -2.97 -0.48
CA ALA A 74 8.34 -3.86 0.46
C ALA A 74 7.61 -3.96 1.81
N ILE A 75 7.07 -2.85 2.32
CA ILE A 75 6.27 -2.84 3.55
C ILE A 75 4.98 -3.65 3.34
N LEU A 76 4.25 -3.42 2.24
CA LEU A 76 2.98 -4.10 1.97
C LEU A 76 3.17 -5.61 1.77
N GLU A 77 4.17 -6.01 0.97
CA GLU A 77 4.51 -7.42 0.74
C GLU A 77 4.82 -8.15 2.06
N HIS A 78 5.56 -7.50 2.97
CA HIS A 78 5.88 -8.11 4.26
C HIS A 78 4.67 -8.19 5.19
N LEU A 79 3.78 -7.19 5.16
CA LEU A 79 2.53 -7.22 5.91
C LEU A 79 1.59 -8.32 5.41
N ASP A 80 1.52 -8.55 4.10
CA ASP A 80 0.72 -9.64 3.51
C ASP A 80 1.27 -11.00 3.92
N LEU A 81 2.60 -11.19 3.92
CA LEU A 81 3.23 -12.42 4.41
C LEU A 81 2.98 -12.64 5.91
N ALA A 82 3.04 -11.58 6.73
CA ALA A 82 2.75 -11.66 8.16
C ALA A 82 1.26 -11.88 8.46
N SER A 83 0.37 -11.49 7.54
CA SER A 83 -1.08 -11.63 7.65
C SER A 83 -1.58 -12.98 7.14
N GLN A 84 -0.73 -13.76 6.44
CA GLN A 84 -1.04 -15.14 6.15
C GLN A 84 -1.07 -15.91 7.49
N PRO A 85 -2.20 -16.54 7.87
CA PRO A 85 -2.14 -17.53 8.94
C PRO A 85 -1.08 -18.54 8.52
N SER A 86 -0.22 -18.96 9.45
CA SER A 86 0.72 -20.05 9.23
C SER A 86 -0.07 -21.33 8.92
N SER A 87 -0.56 -21.45 7.69
CA SER A 87 -1.44 -22.49 7.22
C SER A 87 -0.60 -23.66 6.75
N GLY A 88 0.15 -24.24 7.69
CA GLY A 88 0.16 -25.69 7.75
C GLY A 88 -1.13 -26.10 8.42
N ALA A 89 -1.87 -27.05 7.87
CA ALA A 89 -2.93 -27.71 8.63
C ALA A 89 -2.33 -28.12 9.97
N ILE A 90 -2.91 -27.67 11.09
CA ILE A 90 -2.52 -28.17 12.40
C ILE A 90 -2.78 -29.67 12.32
N ASP A 91 -1.70 -30.46 12.23
CA ASP A 91 -1.81 -31.89 12.29
C ASP A 91 -2.20 -32.25 13.72
N LEU A 92 -3.52 -32.32 13.93
CA LEU A 92 -4.13 -32.71 15.18
C LEU A 92 -3.57 -34.05 15.65
N ASN A 93 -3.18 -34.97 14.76
CA ASN A 93 -2.56 -36.23 15.16
C ASN A 93 -1.15 -36.01 15.72
N ALA A 94 -0.33 -35.16 15.09
CA ALA A 94 1.00 -34.82 15.60
C ALA A 94 0.93 -34.09 16.96
N VAL A 95 -0.02 -33.15 17.12
CA VAL A 95 -0.24 -32.46 18.40
C VAL A 95 -0.72 -33.44 19.49
N THR A 96 -1.65 -34.34 19.16
CA THR A 96 -2.17 -35.33 20.11
C THR A 96 -1.09 -36.35 20.51
N ALA A 97 -0.21 -36.74 19.58
CA ALA A 97 0.93 -37.61 19.85
C ALA A 97 1.95 -36.94 20.78
N ALA A 98 2.32 -35.68 20.50
CA ALA A 98 3.24 -34.92 21.34
C ALA A 98 2.68 -34.68 22.75
N LEU A 99 1.37 -34.38 22.88
CA LEU A 99 0.73 -34.25 24.18
C LEU A 99 0.71 -35.57 24.95
N ARG A 100 0.51 -36.71 24.28
CA ARG A 100 0.58 -38.03 24.93
C ARG A 100 1.98 -38.42 25.37
N GLU A 101 3.03 -37.99 24.66
CA GLU A 101 4.42 -38.24 25.08
C GLU A 101 4.85 -37.40 26.29
N VAL A 102 4.31 -36.17 26.41
CA VAL A 102 4.67 -35.24 27.50
C VAL A 102 3.80 -35.44 28.74
N ILE A 103 2.55 -35.90 28.60
CA ILE A 103 1.67 -36.18 29.73
C ILE A 103 2.12 -37.49 30.40
N ARG A 104 2.70 -37.37 31.59
CA ARG A 104 3.06 -38.53 32.40
C ARG A 104 1.80 -39.33 32.81
N PRO A 105 1.86 -40.68 32.88
CA PRO A 105 0.69 -41.54 33.12
C PRO A 105 -0.13 -41.19 34.36
N GLU A 106 0.50 -40.58 35.37
CA GLU A 106 -0.14 -40.11 36.60
C GLU A 106 -1.21 -39.02 36.38
N PHE A 107 -1.16 -38.26 35.28
CA PHE A 107 -2.16 -37.22 34.98
C PHE A 107 -3.34 -37.71 34.14
N LEU A 108 -3.28 -38.94 33.60
CA LEU A 108 -4.38 -39.57 32.85
C LEU A 108 -5.36 -40.35 33.75
N ARG A 109 -5.14 -40.38 35.07
CA ARG A 109 -6.06 -40.95 36.05
C ARG A 109 -6.88 -39.86 36.74
N ALA A 110 -7.80 -39.25 36.00
CA ALA A 110 -8.94 -38.55 36.58
C ALA A 110 -10.06 -38.48 35.53
N GLY A 111 -11.05 -39.38 35.65
CA GLY A 111 -12.24 -39.42 34.81
C GLY A 111 -12.47 -40.79 34.22
#